data_AF-A0A5K1E2R6-F1
#
_entry.id   AF-A0A5K1E2R6-F1
#
_cell.length_a   1.000
_cell.length_b   1.000
_cell.length_c   1.000
_cell.angle_alpha   90.00
_cell.angle_beta   90.00
_cell.angle_gamma   90.00
#
_symmetry.space_group_name_H-M   'P 1'
#
loop_
_entity.id
_entity.type
_entity.pdbx_description
1 polymer ?
#
loop_
_entity_poly.entity_id
_entity_poly.type
_entity_poly.pdbx_seq_one_letter_code
_entity_poly.pdbx_strand_id
1 'polypeptide(L)'
;VANYCRDRIHEALVEELRSFDDVGPDENSWKKCWEKILTSCFLKVDAEVAGTTVNEEPLPPDSGKEPIAPETVGSTAVVAILSFNQIIVANCGDSRAVLCRGKEAIPLSVDHK
;
A
#
# COMPACT_ATOMS: atom_id res chain seq x y z
N VAL A 1 13.87 2.08 4.45
CA VAL A 1 12.49 1.92 3.94
C VAL A 1 11.89 0.54 4.25
N ALA A 2 12.46 -0.59 3.82
CA ALA A 2 11.85 -1.91 4.04
C ALA A 2 11.46 -2.23 5.50
N ASN A 3 12.33 -1.92 6.48
CA ASN A 3 12.02 -2.07 7.90
C ASN A 3 10.83 -1.20 8.34
N TYR A 4 10.71 -0.01 7.79
CA TYR A 4 9.58 0.88 8.06
C TYR A 4 8.29 0.31 7.46
N CYS A 5 8.34 -0.18 6.22
CA CYS A 5 7.21 -0.84 5.58
C CYS A 5 6.68 -2.04 6.39
N ARG A 6 7.57 -2.86 6.96
CA ARG A 6 7.21 -3.99 7.84
C ARG A 6 6.34 -3.52 9.02
N ASP A 7 6.76 -2.46 9.68
CA ASP A 7 6.14 -2.00 10.92
C ASP A 7 4.93 -1.07 10.65
N ARG A 8 4.88 -0.38 9.51
CA ARG A 8 3.89 0.68 9.24
C ARG A 8 2.78 0.33 8.25
N ILE A 9 3.03 -0.47 7.19
CA ILE A 9 2.05 -0.67 6.10
C ILE A 9 0.71 -1.21 6.61
N HIS A 10 0.76 -2.19 7.51
CA HIS A 10 -0.46 -2.82 8.01
C HIS A 10 -1.27 -1.88 8.90
N GLU A 11 -0.62 -0.98 9.67
CA GLU A 11 -1.30 0.05 10.44
C GLU A 11 -1.93 1.11 9.53
N ALA A 12 -1.20 1.57 8.51
CA ALA A 12 -1.68 2.53 7.53
C ALA A 12 -2.90 1.98 6.78
N LEU A 13 -2.86 0.70 6.40
CA LEU A 13 -3.99 0.01 5.78
C LEU A 13 -5.23 0.00 6.69
N VAL A 14 -5.05 -0.26 7.99
CA VAL A 14 -6.17 -0.25 8.95
C VAL A 14 -6.75 1.16 9.10
N GLU A 15 -5.92 2.20 9.07
CA GLU A 15 -6.38 3.60 9.06
C GLU A 15 -7.20 3.90 7.81
N GLU A 16 -6.70 3.55 6.61
CA GLU A 16 -7.43 3.76 5.36
C GLU A 16 -8.74 2.99 5.31
N LEU A 17 -8.78 1.74 5.80
CA LEU A 17 -10.00 0.94 5.90
C LEU A 17 -11.05 1.57 6.83
N ARG A 18 -10.62 2.22 7.92
CA ARG A 18 -11.53 2.90 8.87
C ARG A 18 -12.04 4.24 8.35
N SER A 19 -11.23 4.92 7.54
CA SER A 19 -11.56 6.21 6.92
C SER A 19 -12.30 6.06 5.59
N PHE A 20 -12.49 4.84 5.10
CA PHE A 20 -13.15 4.58 3.83
C PHE A 20 -14.67 4.58 3.98
N ASP A 21 -15.32 5.59 3.43
CA ASP A 21 -16.77 5.62 3.25
C ASP A 21 -17.16 4.80 2.02
N ASP A 22 -18.13 3.91 2.18
CA ASP A 22 -18.59 2.95 1.18
C ASP A 22 -18.98 3.63 -0.15
N VAL A 23 -18.37 3.17 -1.24
CA VAL A 23 -18.72 3.61 -2.59
C VAL A 23 -19.88 2.72 -3.01
N GLY A 24 -21.04 3.34 -3.31
CA GLY A 24 -22.35 2.70 -3.48
C GLY A 24 -22.44 1.46 -4.40
N PRO A 25 -23.66 0.97 -4.68
CA PRO A 25 -23.97 -0.46 -4.92
C PRO A 25 -23.51 -1.07 -6.26
N ASP A 26 -22.55 -0.46 -6.97
CA ASP A 26 -22.04 -1.00 -8.24
C ASP A 26 -21.19 -2.26 -8.01
N GLU A 27 -21.34 -3.29 -8.84
CA GLU A 27 -20.60 -4.56 -8.70
C GLU A 27 -19.10 -4.38 -9.00
N ASN A 28 -18.75 -3.35 -9.77
CA ASN A 28 -17.37 -2.93 -10.00
C ASN A 28 -16.83 -1.99 -8.90
N SER A 29 -17.67 -1.66 -7.91
CA SER A 29 -17.33 -0.79 -6.79
C SER A 29 -16.26 -1.42 -5.91
N TRP A 30 -16.42 -2.68 -5.48
CA TRP A 30 -15.52 -3.28 -4.48
C TRP A 30 -14.05 -3.37 -4.94
N LYS A 31 -13.80 -3.67 -6.23
CA LYS A 31 -12.44 -3.70 -6.78
C LYS A 31 -11.83 -2.30 -6.75
N LYS A 32 -12.57 -1.29 -7.21
CA LYS A 32 -12.15 0.12 -7.16
C LYS A 32 -11.95 0.61 -5.72
N CYS A 33 -12.76 0.12 -4.77
CA CYS A 33 -12.59 0.40 -3.35
C CYS A 33 -11.24 -0.11 -2.87
N TRP A 34 -10.92 -1.37 -3.11
CA TRP A 34 -9.62 -1.93 -2.72
C TRP A 34 -8.44 -1.27 -3.43
N GLU A 35 -8.57 -0.99 -4.73
CA GLU A 35 -7.56 -0.24 -5.48
C GLU A 35 -7.32 1.13 -4.82
N LYS A 36 -8.38 1.87 -4.47
CA LYS A 36 -8.27 3.17 -3.79
C LYS A 36 -7.64 3.05 -2.40
N ILE A 37 -8.12 2.13 -1.57
CA ILE A 37 -7.62 1.92 -0.20
C ILE A 37 -6.14 1.55 -0.21
N LEU A 38 -5.73 0.59 -1.05
CA LEU A 38 -4.35 0.12 -1.12
C LEU A 38 -3.42 1.16 -1.74
N THR A 39 -3.91 1.94 -2.72
CA THR A 39 -3.16 3.08 -3.28
C THR A 39 -2.94 4.15 -2.22
N SER A 40 -3.98 4.58 -1.51
CA SER A 40 -3.86 5.55 -0.42
C SER A 40 -2.91 5.06 0.68
N CYS A 41 -3.00 3.78 1.05
CA CYS A 41 -2.10 3.17 2.02
C CYS A 41 -0.63 3.26 1.59
N PHE A 42 -0.31 2.93 0.34
CA PHE A 42 1.07 2.96 -0.14
C PHE A 42 1.59 4.39 -0.25
N LEU A 43 0.78 5.32 -0.78
CA LEU A 43 1.14 6.74 -0.88
C LEU A 43 1.36 7.38 0.48
N LYS A 44 0.58 7.00 1.49
CA LYS A 44 0.72 7.50 2.86
C LYS A 44 2.04 7.08 3.50
N VAL A 45 2.39 5.80 3.37
CA VAL A 45 3.68 5.29 3.87
C VAL A 45 4.84 5.91 3.11
N ASP A 46 4.71 6.13 1.80
CA ASP A 46 5.72 6.80 0.98
C ASP A 46 5.94 8.26 1.43
N ALA A 47 4.87 9.02 1.65
CA ALA A 47 4.94 10.38 2.16
C ALA A 47 5.58 10.45 3.55
N GLU A 48 5.24 9.51 4.44
CA GLU A 48 5.88 9.41 5.76
C GLU A 48 7.38 9.11 5.66
N VAL A 49 7.79 8.25 4.73
CA VAL A 49 9.20 7.96 4.45
C VAL A 49 9.94 9.20 3.94
N ALA A 50 9.31 9.95 3.03
CA ALA A 50 9.86 11.17 2.46
C ALA A 50 9.88 12.36 3.44
N GLY A 51 9.22 12.26 4.60
CA GLY A 51 9.07 13.39 5.53
C GLY A 51 8.07 14.45 5.05
N THR A 52 7.13 14.08 4.16
CA THR A 52 6.15 15.00 3.56
C THR A 52 4.72 14.66 4.00
N THR A 53 3.76 15.52 3.66
CA THR A 53 2.32 15.25 3.77
C THR A 53 1.71 15.08 2.38
N VAL A 54 0.73 14.19 2.24
CA VAL A 54 0.01 13.91 0.97
C VAL A 54 -0.70 15.12 0.35
N ASN A 55 -0.83 16.24 1.06
CA ASN A 55 -1.35 17.51 0.56
C ASN A 55 -0.30 18.60 0.80
N GLU A 56 0.22 19.15 -0.29
CA GLU A 56 1.29 20.14 -0.31
C GLU A 56 0.80 21.50 0.18
N GLU A 57 1.34 21.96 1.31
CA GLU A 57 1.75 23.35 1.49
C GLU A 57 3.23 23.29 1.88
N PRO A 58 4.11 24.16 1.36
CA PRO A 58 5.49 24.23 1.80
C PRO A 58 5.48 24.63 3.27
N LEU A 59 5.63 23.63 4.14
CA LEU A 59 5.72 23.89 5.56
C LEU A 59 7.00 24.70 5.82
N PRO A 60 6.98 25.63 6.80
CA PRO A 60 8.19 26.34 7.22
C PRO A 60 9.29 25.34 7.60
N PRO A 61 10.59 25.73 7.50
CA PRO A 61 11.75 24.86 7.71
C PRO A 61 11.82 24.20 9.11
N ASP A 62 10.88 24.52 9.99
CA ASP A 62 10.80 24.11 11.39
C ASP A 62 9.60 23.17 11.69
N SER A 63 8.97 22.62 10.64
CA SER A 63 7.76 21.78 10.73
C SER A 63 8.01 20.29 11.00
N GLY A 64 9.27 19.89 11.21
CA GLY A 64 9.59 18.80 12.13
C GLY A 64 9.25 17.36 11.72
N LYS A 65 9.11 17.04 10.42
CA LYS A 65 9.15 15.64 9.98
C LYS A 65 10.42 15.37 9.18
N GLU A 66 11.45 14.88 9.85
CA GLU A 66 12.64 14.39 9.19
C GLU A 66 12.30 13.15 8.34
N PRO A 67 12.84 13.03 7.11
CA PRO A 67 12.71 11.83 6.31
C PRO A 67 13.22 10.60 7.07
N ILE A 68 12.50 9.49 6.95
CA ILE A 68 12.84 8.22 7.62
C ILE A 68 14.05 7.57 6.96
N ALA A 69 14.30 7.89 5.69
CA ALA A 69 15.44 7.41 4.94
C ALA A 69 15.91 8.48 3.91
N PRO A 70 17.16 8.42 3.45
CA PRO A 70 17.63 9.20 2.32
C PRO A 70 16.84 8.92 1.04
N GLU A 71 16.75 9.91 0.14
CA GLU A 71 16.02 9.83 -1.14
C GLU A 71 16.44 8.66 -2.06
N THR A 72 17.66 8.17 -1.89
CA THR A 72 18.22 7.07 -2.68
C THR A 72 17.85 5.69 -2.16
N VAL A 73 17.13 5.60 -1.04
CA VAL A 73 16.74 4.34 -0.40
C VAL A 73 15.27 4.06 -0.68
N GLY A 74 14.98 2.96 -1.37
CA GLY A 74 13.63 2.47 -1.63
C GLY A 74 13.35 1.09 -1.02
N SER A 75 12.14 0.58 -1.23
CA SER A 75 11.75 -0.81 -0.99
C SER A 75 10.66 -1.21 -1.96
N THR A 76 10.65 -2.46 -2.38
CA THR A 76 9.44 -3.07 -2.93
C THR A 76 8.41 -3.29 -1.82
N ALA A 77 7.15 -3.49 -2.19
CA ALA A 77 6.10 -3.93 -1.29
C ALA A 77 5.12 -4.84 -2.03
N VAL A 78 4.95 -6.07 -1.51
CA VAL A 78 3.86 -6.95 -1.91
C VAL A 78 3.05 -7.32 -0.67
N VAL A 79 1.74 -7.05 -0.70
CA VAL A 79 0.83 -7.24 0.44
C VAL A 79 -0.30 -8.16 0.01
N ALA A 80 -0.56 -9.20 0.79
CA ALA A 80 -1.68 -10.11 0.59
C ALA A 80 -2.63 -10.05 1.80
N ILE A 81 -3.90 -9.74 1.54
CA ILE A 81 -4.98 -9.74 2.53
C ILE A 81 -5.79 -11.01 2.31
N LEU A 82 -5.93 -11.81 3.37
CA LEU A 82 -6.64 -13.07 3.36
C LEU A 82 -7.93 -12.94 4.17
N SER A 83 -9.05 -13.25 3.53
CA SER A 83 -10.35 -13.44 4.17
C SER A 83 -10.81 -14.89 3.98
N PHE A 84 -11.96 -15.24 4.55
CA PHE A 84 -12.51 -16.60 4.43
C PHE A 84 -12.81 -17.00 2.97
N ASN A 85 -13.10 -16.02 2.10
CA ASN A 85 -13.54 -16.23 0.72
C ASN A 85 -12.71 -15.49 -0.33
N GLN A 86 -11.74 -14.67 0.07
CA GLN A 86 -11.04 -13.76 -0.84
C GLN A 86 -9.55 -13.66 -0.51
N ILE A 87 -8.75 -13.53 -1.56
CA ILE A 87 -7.33 -13.17 -1.51
C ILE A 87 -7.18 -11.89 -2.31
N ILE A 88 -6.76 -10.81 -1.66
CA ILE A 88 -6.53 -9.51 -2.29
C ILE A 88 -5.03 -9.24 -2.25
N VAL A 89 -4.43 -8.90 -3.40
CA VAL A 89 -2.98 -8.64 -3.51
C VAL A 89 -2.74 -7.25 -4.08
N ALA A 90 -1.89 -6.47 -3.41
CA ALA A 90 -1.30 -5.24 -3.94
C ALA A 90 0.21 -5.44 -4.11
N ASN A 91 0.75 -4.99 -5.25
CA ASN A 91 2.17 -5.07 -5.57
C ASN A 91 2.71 -3.70 -6.02
N CYS A 92 3.86 -3.34 -5.48
CA CYS A 92 4.67 -2.21 -5.91
C CYS A 92 6.13 -2.67 -6.01
N GLY A 93 6.61 -2.86 -7.24
CA GLY A 93 7.98 -3.31 -7.54
C GLY A 93 8.05 -4.71 -8.16
N ASP A 94 9.20 -5.36 -8.02
CA ASP A 94 9.52 -6.65 -8.65
C ASP A 94 9.45 -7.85 -7.68
N SER A 95 8.96 -7.64 -6.45
CA SER A 95 8.52 -8.73 -5.59
C SER A 95 7.23 -9.39 -6.11
N ARG A 96 6.94 -10.62 -5.69
CA ARG A 96 5.84 -11.40 -6.29
C ARG A 96 5.03 -12.23 -5.30
N ALA A 97 3.71 -12.19 -5.46
CA ALA A 97 2.78 -13.13 -4.82
C ALA A 97 2.35 -14.22 -5.80
N VAL A 98 2.44 -15.49 -5.38
CA VAL A 98 2.07 -16.66 -6.19
C VAL A 98 1.21 -17.60 -5.34
N LEU A 99 0.05 -17.99 -5.88
CA LEU A 99 -0.88 -18.93 -5.25
C LEU A 99 -0.67 -20.34 -5.82
N CYS A 100 -0.50 -21.32 -4.94
CA CYS A 100 -0.55 -22.73 -5.34
C CYS A 100 -2.00 -23.23 -5.30
N ARG A 101 -2.56 -23.63 -6.44
CA ARG A 101 -3.92 -24.18 -6.54
C ARG A 101 -3.92 -25.33 -7.54
N GLY A 102 -4.38 -26.51 -7.12
CA GLY A 102 -4.50 -27.66 -8.02
C GLY A 102 -3.17 -28.19 -8.59
N LYS A 103 -2.06 -28.05 -7.85
CA LYS A 103 -0.67 -28.32 -8.30
C LYS A 103 -0.14 -27.33 -9.35
N GLU A 104 -0.84 -26.22 -9.58
CA GLU A 104 -0.41 -25.14 -10.46
C GLU A 104 0.01 -23.91 -9.66
N ALA A 105 1.02 -23.21 -10.15
CA ALA A 105 1.48 -21.92 -9.63
C ALA A 105 0.78 -20.79 -10.40
N ILE A 106 -0.07 -20.04 -9.70
CA ILE A 106 -0.87 -18.95 -10.27
C ILE A 106 -0.30 -17.62 -9.77
N PRO A 107 0.30 -16.78 -10.62
CA PRO A 107 0.77 -15.46 -10.20
C PRO A 107 -0.42 -14.57 -9.83
N LEU A 108 -0.35 -13.96 -8.64
CA LEU A 108 -1.36 -12.99 -8.16
C LEU A 108 -0.90 -11.54 -8.34
N SER A 109 0.35 -11.32 -8.71
CA SER A 109 0.90 -10.01 -9.03
C SER A 109 1.74 -10.07 -10.32
N VAL A 110 1.90 -8.90 -10.95
CA VAL A 110 2.78 -8.69 -12.10
C VAL A 110 3.92 -7.78 -11.65
N ASP A 111 5.16 -8.16 -11.94
CA ASP A 111 6.33 -7.35 -11.61
C ASP A 111 6.27 -6.01 -12.34
N HIS A 112 6.56 -4.91 -11.64
CA HIS A 112 6.80 -3.61 -12.26
C HIS A 112 8.27 -3.53 -12.70
N LYS A 113 8.51 -3.56 -14.02
CA LYS A 113 9.83 -3.53 -14.65
C LYS A 113 10.07 -2.26 -15.43
#